data_AF-V5HWA9-F1
#
_entry.id   AF-V5HWA9-F1
#
_cell.length_a   1.000
_cell.length_b   1.000
_cell.length_c   1.000
_cell.angle_alpha   90.00
_cell.angle_beta   90.00
_cell.angle_gamma   90.00
#
_symmetry.space_group_name_H-M   'P 1'
#
loop_
_entity.id
_entity.type
_entity.pdbx_description
1 polymer ?
#
loop_
_entity_poly.entity_id
_entity_poly.type
_entity_poly.pdbx_seq_one_letter_code
_entity_poly.pdbx_strand_id
1 'polypeptide(L)' 'TPGSHLELTEFKVQQLKGVSVAMHGLKLLSKVFNKLSAELTNLFEVQIKDAIEKKIRQAVAEKIRKLNDITFF' A
#
# COMPACT_ATOMS: atom_id res chain seq x y z
N THR A 1 35.08 -5.69 3.98
CA THR A 1 34.85 -5.26 2.58
C THR A 1 34.18 -3.90 2.64
N PRO A 2 34.66 -2.87 1.93
CA PRO A 2 33.91 -1.62 1.82
C PRO A 2 32.57 -1.95 1.15
N GLY A 3 31.45 -1.67 1.82
CA GLY A 3 30.12 -1.75 1.21
C GLY A 3 29.30 -3.00 1.55
N SER A 4 28.80 -3.11 2.78
CA SER A 4 27.71 -4.06 3.07
C SER A 4 26.57 -3.41 3.83
N HIS A 5 26.36 -2.10 3.69
CA HIS A 5 25.21 -1.44 4.30
C HIS A 5 23.93 -1.99 3.64
N LEU A 6 23.01 -2.53 4.44
CA LEU A 6 21.70 -2.94 3.93
C LEU A 6 20.97 -1.69 3.44
N GLU A 7 20.35 -1.77 2.26
CA GLU A 7 19.55 -0.71 1.68
C GLU A 7 18.27 -1.29 1.09
N LEU A 8 17.14 -0.63 1.34
CA LEU A 8 15.88 -0.97 0.68
C LEU A 8 15.83 -0.31 -0.69
N THR A 9 16.10 -1.08 -1.74
CA THR A 9 16.06 -0.58 -3.11
C THR A 9 14.62 -0.43 -3.63
N GLU A 10 13.73 -1.38 -3.31
CA GLU A 10 12.34 -1.33 -3.76
C GLU A 10 11.37 -2.02 -2.80
N PHE A 11 10.19 -1.42 -2.64
CA PHE A 11 9.04 -2.06 -2.00
C PHE A 11 7.76 -1.64 -2.71
N LYS A 12 7.03 -2.59 -3.28
CA LYS A 12 5.78 -2.35 -3.97
C LYS A 12 4.71 -3.29 -3.46
N VAL A 13 3.53 -2.75 -3.19
CA VAL A 13 2.34 -3.53 -2.88
C VAL A 13 1.68 -3.90 -4.21
N GLN A 14 1.47 -5.19 -4.41
CA GLN A 14 0.73 -5.69 -5.57
C GLN A 14 -0.77 -5.35 -5.44
N GLN A 15 -1.54 -5.54 -6.52
CA GLN A 15 -2.99 -5.34 -6.49
C GLN A 15 -3.66 -6.05 -5.31
N LEU A 16 -4.63 -5.37 -4.69
CA LEU A 16 -5.39 -5.90 -3.57
C LEU A 16 -6.58 -6.68 -4.11
N LYS A 17 -6.47 -8.00 -4.12
CA LYS A 17 -7.55 -8.88 -4.59
C LYS A 17 -8.66 -8.98 -3.54
N GLY A 18 -9.91 -8.91 -4.00
CA GLY A 18 -11.09 -9.12 -3.15
C GLY A 18 -11.54 -7.91 -2.34
N VAL A 19 -11.03 -6.72 -2.63
CA VAL A 19 -11.49 -5.47 -2.01
C VAL A 19 -12.69 -4.95 -2.79
N SER A 20 -13.77 -4.61 -2.08
CA SER A 20 -14.95 -3.95 -2.66
C SER A 20 -15.46 -2.86 -1.73
N VAL A 21 -15.93 -1.76 -2.32
CA VAL A 21 -16.61 -0.70 -1.59
C VAL A 21 -18.12 -0.90 -1.74
N ALA A 22 -18.80 -1.08 -0.61
CA ALA A 22 -20.25 -1.12 -0.55
C ALA A 22 -20.81 0.27 -0.19
N MET A 23 -21.84 0.69 -0.90
CA MET A 23 -22.52 1.96 -0.67
C MET A 23 -23.99 1.72 -0.33
N HIS A 24 -24.45 2.28 0.78
CA HIS A 24 -25.83 2.16 1.22
C HIS A 24 -26.56 3.51 1.08
N GLY A 25 -27.88 3.46 0.85
CA GLY A 25 -28.74 4.66 0.87
C GLY A 25 -28.96 5.37 -0.46
N LEU A 26 -28.36 4.91 -1.57
CA LEU A 26 -28.62 5.47 -2.90
C LEU A 26 -29.79 4.75 -3.58
N LYS A 27 -30.93 5.45 -3.73
CA LYS A 27 -32.09 5.00 -4.53
C LYS A 27 -31.84 5.20 -6.04
N LEU A 28 -30.67 4.82 -6.54
CA LEU A 28 -30.25 5.06 -7.92
C LEU A 28 -30.42 3.82 -8.81
N LEU A 29 -30.68 4.06 -10.10
CA LEU A 29 -30.75 3.03 -11.13
C LEU A 29 -29.45 2.21 -11.14
N SER A 30 -29.58 0.88 -11.13
CA SER A 30 -28.51 -0.09 -10.88
C SER A 30 -27.24 0.12 -11.72
N LYS A 31 -27.36 0.56 -12.98
CA LYS A 31 -26.19 0.81 -13.86
C LYS A 31 -25.29 1.95 -13.38
N VAL A 32 -25.88 3.07 -12.94
CA VAL A 32 -25.10 4.23 -12.44
C VAL A 32 -24.44 3.89 -11.12
N PHE A 33 -25.17 3.20 -10.24
CA PHE A 33 -24.66 2.72 -8.96
C PHE A 33 -23.48 1.75 -9.13
N ASN A 34 -23.59 0.79 -10.06
CA ASN A 34 -22.52 -0.17 -10.32
C ASN A 34 -21.25 0.51 -10.83
N LYS A 35 -21.39 1.49 -11.74
CA LYS A 35 -20.25 2.27 -12.24
C LYS A 35 -19.56 3.06 -11.13
N LEU A 36 -20.34 3.77 -10.31
CA LEU A 36 -19.82 4.55 -9.20
C LEU A 36 -19.13 3.66 -8.14
N SER A 37 -19.70 2.50 -7.82
CA SER A 37 -19.10 1.55 -6.88
C SER A 37 -17.77 1.00 -7.39
N ALA A 38 -17.66 0.72 -8.70
CA ALA A 38 -16.42 0.28 -9.32
C ALA A 38 -15.35 1.38 -9.30
N GLU A 39 -15.70 2.62 -9.64
CA GLU A 39 -14.79 3.77 -9.58
C GLU A 39 -14.28 4.02 -8.15
N LEU A 40 -15.17 3.94 -7.16
CA LEU A 40 -14.80 4.08 -5.75
C LEU A 40 -13.95 2.92 -5.24
N THR A 41 -14.24 1.69 -5.67
CA THR A 41 -13.40 0.53 -5.32
C THR A 41 -11.98 0.70 -5.86
N ASN A 42 -11.83 1.17 -7.10
CA ASN A 42 -10.51 1.45 -7.68
C ASN A 42 -9.77 2.57 -6.92
N LEU A 43 -10.46 3.67 -6.60
CA LEU A 43 -9.88 4.78 -5.85
C LEU A 43 -9.48 4.35 -4.42
N PHE A 44 -10.30 3.51 -3.79
CA PHE A 44 -10.01 2.95 -2.47
C PHE A 44 -8.81 2.00 -2.51
N GLU A 45 -8.72 1.12 -3.52
CA GLU A 45 -7.58 0.23 -3.70
C GLU A 45 -6.26 1.01 -3.84
N VAL A 46 -6.24 2.06 -4.67
CA VAL A 46 -5.06 2.92 -4.85
C VAL A 46 -4.66 3.58 -3.53
N GLN A 47 -5.61 4.17 -2.80
CA GLN A 47 -5.30 4.85 -1.55
C GLN A 47 -4.78 3.89 -0.47
N ILE A 48 -5.36 2.70 -0.33
CA ILE A 48 -4.85 1.71 0.62
C ILE A 48 -3.45 1.26 0.22
N LYS A 49 -3.24 0.95 -1.07
CA LYS A 49 -1.94 0.53 -1.58
C LYS A 49 -0.86 1.56 -1.23
N ASP A 50 -1.08 2.82 -1.56
CA ASP A 50 -0.12 3.90 -1.31
C ASP A 50 0.15 4.10 0.20
N ALA A 51 -0.91 4.01 1.02
CA ALA A 51 -0.78 4.11 2.47
C ALA A 51 0.04 2.96 3.07
N ILE A 52 -0.18 1.73 2.61
CA ILE A 52 0.58 0.55 3.03
C ILE A 52 2.03 0.68 2.56
N GLU A 53 2.27 1.01 1.30
CA GLU A 53 3.61 1.19 0.75
C GLU A 53 4.43 2.19 1.56
N LYS A 54 3.85 3.35 1.87
CA LYS A 54 4.52 4.38 2.67
C LYS A 54 4.86 3.87 4.07
N LYS A 55 3.90 3.28 4.78
CA LYS A 55 4.10 2.81 6.16
C LYS A 55 5.12 1.68 6.25
N ILE A 56 5.06 0.71 5.34
CA ILE A 56 5.99 -0.42 5.35
C ILE A 56 7.40 0.03 4.95
N ARG A 57 7.55 0.90 3.94
CA ARG A 57 8.86 1.47 3.57
C ARG A 57 9.53 2.15 4.76
N GLN A 58 8.78 2.96 5.52
CA GLN A 58 9.29 3.60 6.74
C GLN A 58 9.73 2.58 7.79
N ALA A 59 8.88 1.58 8.09
CA ALA A 59 9.20 0.55 9.07
C ALA A 59 10.42 -0.30 8.67
N VAL A 60 10.58 -0.59 7.37
CA VAL A 60 11.74 -1.33 6.85
C VAL A 60 13.00 -0.47 6.93
N ALA A 61 12.95 0.81 6.57
CA ALA A 61 14.08 1.72 6.70
C ALA A 61 14.60 1.81 8.14
N GLU A 62 13.69 1.90 9.12
CA GLU A 62 14.07 1.89 10.54
C GLU A 62 14.73 0.59 10.97
N LYS A 63 14.22 -0.57 10.51
CA LYS A 63 14.81 -1.88 10.80
C LYS A 63 16.19 -2.02 10.16
N ILE A 64 16.35 -1.61 8.91
CA ILE A 64 17.62 -1.60 8.20
C ILE A 64 18.64 -0.75 8.94
N ARG A 65 18.28 0.47 9.35
CA ARG A 65 19.16 1.34 10.14
C ARG A 65 19.64 0.65 11.41
N LYS A 66 18.73 0.06 12.19
CA LYS A 66 19.07 -0.68 13.42
C LYS A 66 20.01 -1.87 13.15
N LEU A 67 19.79 -2.63 12.08
CA LEU A 67 20.65 -3.77 11.73
C LEU A 67 22.04 -3.30 11.32
N ASN A 68 22.12 -2.25 10.52
CA ASN A 68 23.38 -1.65 10.12
C ASN A 68 24.15 -1.09 11.33
N ASP A 69 23.45 -0.46 12.28
CA ASP A 69 23.99 0.03 13.55
C ASP A 69 24.47 -1.10 14.49
N ILE A 70 24.16 -2.38 14.23
CA ILE A 70 24.66 -3.52 15.01
C ILE A 70 25.80 -4.23 14.28
N THR A 71 25.71 -4.32 12.95
CA THR A 71 26.54 -5.22 12.14
C THR A 71 27.85 -4.58 11.69
N PHE A 72 27.94 -3.24 11.69
CA PHE A 72 29.09 -2.50 11.18
C PHE A 72 29.83 -1.66 12.23
N PHE A 73 29.63 -1.96 13.52
CA PHE A 73 30.47 -1.50 14.62
C PHE A 73 31.55 -2.54 14.96
#